data_AF-A0A3N5I548-F1
#
_entry.id   AF-A0A3N5I548-F1
#
_cell.length_a   1.000
_cell.length_b   1.000
_cell.length_c   1.000
_cell.angle_alpha   90.00
_cell.angle_beta   90.00
_cell.angle_gamma   90.00
#
_symmetry.space_group_name_H-M   'P 1'
#
loop_
_entity.id
_entity.type
_entity.pdbx_description
1 polymer ?
#
loop_
_entity_poly.entity_id
_entity_poly.type
_entity_poly.pdbx_seq_one_letter_code
_entity_poly.pdbx_strand_id
1 'polypeptide(L)'
;MSVQSAPDLASAVRERGSHAYIVTVSERGAPHTVYVPVRWEREGLVAEVGAQTAANAAARPQVSLLYPVRSDGDYSLIVDGTAAVEAGAGPRVRVTPTKVVLHRPGPSPDPASSCGADCVPLA
;
A
#
# COMPACT_ATOMS: atom_id res chain seq x y z
N MET A 1 23.50 -14.66 -15.98
CA MET A 1 22.09 -14.46 -15.61
C MET A 1 22.04 -13.28 -14.65
N SER A 2 21.53 -12.15 -15.10
CA SER A 2 21.44 -10.95 -14.26
C SER A 2 20.33 -11.14 -13.23
N VAL A 3 20.69 -11.11 -11.95
CA VAL A 3 19.70 -11.00 -10.87
C VAL A 3 19.06 -9.62 -11.02
N GLN A 4 17.78 -9.57 -11.42
CA GLN A 4 17.02 -8.33 -11.34
C GLN A 4 16.89 -7.99 -9.86
N SER A 5 17.48 -6.88 -9.43
CA SER A 5 17.21 -6.31 -8.11
C SER A 5 15.72 -6.01 -7.99
N ALA A 6 15.12 -6.29 -6.84
CA ALA A 6 13.73 -5.95 -6.59
C ALA A 6 13.51 -4.44 -6.86
N PRO A 7 12.41 -4.04 -7.52
CA PRO A 7 12.16 -2.63 -7.81
C PRO A 7 12.06 -1.84 -6.51
N ASP A 8 12.64 -0.62 -6.49
CA ASP A 8 12.43 0.29 -5.38
C ASP A 8 10.93 0.64 -5.26
N LEU A 9 10.47 0.93 -4.04
CA LEU A 9 9.05 1.21 -3.78
C LEU A 9 8.50 2.34 -4.66
N ALA A 10 9.28 3.40 -4.92
CA ALA A 10 8.81 4.52 -5.73
C ALA A 10 8.52 4.08 -7.17
N SER A 11 9.35 3.20 -7.73
CA SER A 11 9.17 2.61 -9.05
C SER A 11 7.96 1.69 -9.09
N ALA A 12 7.81 0.81 -8.10
CA ALA A 12 6.65 -0.06 -7.99
C ALA A 12 5.33 0.74 -7.91
N VAL A 13 5.30 1.84 -7.14
CA VAL A 13 4.15 2.73 -7.01
C VAL A 13 3.86 3.45 -8.33
N ARG A 14 4.89 4.00 -9.01
CA ARG A 14 4.74 4.71 -10.29
C ARG A 14 4.10 3.84 -11.36
N GLU A 15 4.52 2.58 -11.46
CA GLU A 15 3.96 1.63 -12.43
C GLU A 15 2.47 1.33 -12.19
N ARG A 16 1.99 1.47 -10.95
CA ARG A 16 0.61 1.14 -10.56
C ARG A 16 -0.37 2.28 -10.77
N GLY A 17 0.14 3.49 -10.94
CA GLY A 17 -0.65 4.69 -11.15
C GLY A 17 -0.97 5.43 -9.85
N SER A 18 -1.83 6.45 -9.98
CA SER A 18 -2.03 7.51 -9.00
C SER A 18 -3.12 7.23 -7.97
N HIS A 19 -3.61 6.00 -7.85
CA HIS A 19 -4.70 5.65 -6.94
C HIS A 19 -4.49 4.29 -6.29
N ALA A 20 -4.98 4.16 -5.06
CA ALA A 20 -4.96 2.91 -4.29
C ALA A 20 -6.18 2.84 -3.38
N TYR A 21 -6.42 1.68 -2.80
CA TYR A 21 -7.29 1.56 -1.63
C TYR A 21 -6.48 1.84 -0.38
N ILE A 22 -6.98 2.71 0.51
CA ILE A 22 -6.45 2.82 1.88
C ILE A 22 -7.39 2.10 2.83
N VAL A 23 -6.81 1.25 3.69
CA VAL A 23 -7.51 0.55 4.77
C VAL A 23 -7.08 1.19 6.09
N THR A 24 -8.07 1.71 6.81
CA THR A 24 -7.92 2.27 8.15
C THR A 24 -8.79 1.49 9.13
N VAL A 25 -8.56 1.66 10.44
CA VAL A 25 -9.36 1.01 11.48
C VAL A 25 -10.27 2.05 12.13
N SER A 26 -11.58 1.78 12.11
CA SER A 26 -12.58 2.63 12.75
C SER A 26 -12.48 2.60 14.27
N GLU A 27 -13.21 3.49 14.94
CA GLU A 27 -13.30 3.51 16.41
C GLU A 27 -13.71 2.17 17.02
N ARG A 28 -14.65 1.47 16.35
CA ARG A 28 -15.17 0.17 16.79
C ARG A 28 -14.27 -1.01 16.43
N GLY A 29 -13.07 -0.75 15.89
CA GLY A 29 -12.14 -1.80 15.45
C GLY A 29 -12.47 -2.43 14.09
N ALA A 30 -13.55 -2.00 13.42
CA ALA A 30 -13.90 -2.49 12.09
C ALA A 30 -13.00 -1.86 11.00
N PRO A 31 -12.59 -2.61 9.97
CA PRO A 31 -11.85 -2.06 8.84
C PRO A 31 -12.71 -1.08 8.03
N HIS A 32 -12.08 -0.02 7.55
CA HIS A 32 -12.69 0.99 6.68
C HIS A 32 -11.80 1.19 5.45
N THR A 33 -12.34 0.86 4.29
CA THR A 33 -11.62 0.83 3.01
C THR A 33 -12.22 1.82 2.03
N VAL A 34 -11.38 2.66 1.43
CA VAL A 34 -11.78 3.65 0.42
C VAL A 34 -10.74 3.74 -0.69
N TYR A 35 -11.20 4.00 -1.92
CA TYR A 35 -10.33 4.22 -3.08
C TYR A 35 -9.96 5.71 -3.18
N VAL A 36 -8.67 6.03 -3.19
CA VAL A 36 -8.15 7.39 -3.02
C VAL A 36 -7.00 7.71 -3.97
N PRO A 37 -6.82 8.98 -4.37
CA PRO A 37 -5.60 9.43 -5.01
C PRO A 37 -4.39 9.26 -4.07
N VAL A 38 -3.28 8.78 -4.60
CA VAL A 38 -2.01 8.62 -3.88
C VAL A 38 -0.85 9.15 -4.71
N ARG A 39 0.04 9.91 -4.07
CA ARG A 39 1.24 10.50 -4.68
C ARG A 39 2.48 10.06 -3.90
N TRP A 40 3.59 9.91 -4.61
CA TRP A 40 4.90 9.77 -3.99
C TRP A 40 5.49 11.16 -3.71
N GLU A 41 5.80 11.47 -2.46
CA GLU A 41 6.40 12.74 -2.05
C GLU A 41 7.47 12.53 -0.97
N ARG A 42 8.68 13.07 -1.14
CA ARG A 42 9.74 13.12 -0.09
C ARG A 42 9.84 11.80 0.71
N GLU A 43 9.95 10.68 -0.01
CA GLU A 43 10.11 9.32 0.54
C GLU A 43 8.88 8.72 1.26
N GLY A 44 7.69 9.28 1.04
CA GLY A 44 6.45 8.72 1.57
C GLY A 44 5.31 8.74 0.56
N LEU A 45 4.26 7.97 0.88
CA LEU A 45 3.02 7.92 0.12
C LEU A 45 2.03 8.90 0.73
N VAL A 46 1.57 9.88 -0.04
CA VAL A 46 0.58 10.86 0.41
C VAL A 46 -0.76 10.52 -0.23
N ALA A 47 -1.73 10.15 0.59
CA ALA A 47 -3.11 9.89 0.18
C ALA A 47 -4.00 11.10 0.43
N GLU A 48 -4.79 11.49 -0.56
CA GLU A 48 -5.85 12.49 -0.44
C GLU A 48 -7.13 11.79 0.06
N VAL A 49 -7.59 12.10 1.28
CA VAL A 49 -8.62 11.28 1.96
C VAL A 49 -9.79 12.12 2.50
N GLY A 50 -10.88 11.44 2.88
CA GLY A 50 -12.01 12.06 3.58
C GLY A 50 -11.76 12.21 5.08
N ALA A 51 -12.61 13.02 5.73
CA ALA A 51 -12.52 13.31 7.18
C ALA A 51 -12.54 12.04 8.05
N GLN A 52 -13.36 11.05 7.71
CA GLN A 52 -13.44 9.79 8.45
C GLN A 52 -12.12 9.01 8.40
N THR A 53 -11.53 8.87 7.21
CA THR A 53 -10.26 8.18 7.02
C THR A 53 -9.14 8.90 7.76
N ALA A 54 -9.10 10.24 7.72
CA ALA A 54 -8.14 11.04 8.46
C ALA A 54 -8.30 10.88 9.98
N ALA A 55 -9.54 10.91 10.50
CA ALA A 55 -9.82 10.70 11.92
C ALA A 55 -9.41 9.30 12.39
N ASN A 56 -9.71 8.27 11.59
CA ASN A 56 -9.27 6.90 11.86
C ASN A 56 -7.74 6.82 11.93
N ALA A 57 -7.04 7.38 10.93
CA ALA A 57 -5.58 7.36 10.84
C ALA A 57 -4.91 8.15 11.98
N ALA A 58 -5.50 9.26 12.42
CA ALA A 58 -4.99 10.02 13.57
C ALA A 58 -5.09 9.21 14.88
N ALA A 59 -6.20 8.49 15.08
CA ALA A 59 -6.42 7.71 16.30
C ALA A 59 -5.70 6.35 16.27
N ARG A 60 -5.55 5.74 15.09
CA ARG A 60 -4.99 4.41 14.85
C ARG A 60 -4.10 4.48 13.60
N PRO A 61 -2.82 4.82 13.76
CA PRO A 61 -1.95 5.16 12.62
C PRO A 61 -1.49 3.96 11.80
N GLN A 62 -1.77 2.73 12.22
CA GLN A 62 -1.47 1.54 11.42
C GLN A 62 -2.48 1.44 10.27
N VAL A 63 -1.98 1.57 9.04
CA VAL A 63 -2.79 1.56 7.82
C VAL A 63 -2.17 0.65 6.77
N SER A 64 -2.96 0.27 5.77
CA SER A 64 -2.48 -0.43 4.59
C SER A 64 -2.94 0.29 3.32
N LEU A 65 -2.04 0.46 2.36
CA LEU A 65 -2.36 0.86 0.99
C LEU A 65 -2.32 -0.38 0.09
N LEU A 66 -3.41 -0.64 -0.61
CA LEU A 66 -3.54 -1.71 -1.58
C LEU A 66 -3.70 -1.12 -2.98
N TYR A 67 -2.70 -1.35 -3.81
CA TYR A 67 -2.82 -1.16 -5.25
C TYR A 67 -3.33 -2.48 -5.87
N PRO A 68 -4.50 -2.48 -6.52
CA PRO A 68 -5.07 -3.70 -7.08
C PRO A 68 -4.20 -4.28 -8.21
N VAL A 69 -4.47 -5.53 -8.57
CA VAL A 69 -3.91 -6.15 -9.79
C VAL A 69 -4.38 -5.35 -11.01
N ARG A 70 -3.50 -5.15 -12.00
CA ARG A 70 -3.84 -4.40 -13.23
C ARG A 70 -4.38 -5.30 -14.34
N SER A 71 -3.99 -6.58 -14.32
CA SER A 71 -4.44 -7.62 -15.25
C SER A 71 -4.30 -9.00 -14.59
N ASP A 72 -4.89 -10.01 -15.21
CA ASP A 72 -4.74 -11.41 -14.77
C ASP A 72 -3.25 -11.82 -14.77
N GLY A 73 -2.84 -12.50 -13.70
CA GLY A 73 -1.45 -12.93 -13.49
C GLY A 73 -0.48 -11.85 -13.00
N ASP A 74 -0.90 -10.58 -12.89
CA ASP A 74 -0.09 -9.49 -12.33
C ASP A 74 -0.11 -9.50 -10.79
N TYR A 75 0.80 -8.73 -10.18
CA TYR A 75 0.90 -8.54 -8.74
C TYR A 75 0.05 -7.35 -8.27
N SER A 76 -0.68 -7.51 -7.18
CA SER A 76 -1.06 -6.38 -6.32
C SER A 76 0.17 -5.88 -5.54
N LEU A 77 0.11 -4.67 -5.01
CA LEU A 77 1.11 -4.14 -4.08
C LEU A 77 0.39 -3.74 -2.82
N ILE A 78 0.93 -4.24 -1.73
CA ILE A 78 0.46 -3.98 -0.38
C ILE A 78 1.58 -3.21 0.30
N VAL A 79 1.25 -2.01 0.78
CA VAL A 79 2.15 -1.17 1.58
C VAL A 79 1.51 -0.97 2.94
N ASP A 80 1.99 -1.71 3.94
CA ASP A 80 1.61 -1.46 5.32
C ASP A 80 2.50 -0.35 5.87
N GLY A 81 1.94 0.55 6.65
CA GLY A 81 2.68 1.71 7.12
C GLY A 81 2.07 2.40 8.33
N THR A 82 2.83 3.39 8.81
CA THR A 82 2.36 4.32 9.84
C THR A 82 1.91 5.61 9.18
N ALA A 83 0.66 5.99 9.44
CA ALA A 83 0.02 7.19 8.94
C ALA A 83 0.25 8.39 9.85
N ALA A 84 0.53 9.55 9.24
CA ALA A 84 0.47 10.86 9.87
C ALA A 84 -0.48 11.76 9.07
N VAL A 85 -1.44 12.38 9.75
CA VAL A 85 -2.35 13.35 9.11
C VAL A 85 -1.59 14.66 8.86
N GLU A 86 -1.65 15.16 7.64
CA GLU A 86 -1.04 16.44 7.25
C GLU A 86 -2.09 17.55 7.19
N ALA A 87 -1.69 18.76 7.59
CA ALA A 87 -2.50 19.96 7.43
C ALA A 87 -2.44 20.48 5.97
N GLY A 88 -3.53 21.04 5.47
CA GLY A 88 -3.59 21.61 4.12
C GLY A 88 -5.00 21.99 3.69
N ALA A 89 -5.19 22.23 2.40
CA ALA A 89 -6.49 22.61 1.82
C ALA A 89 -7.57 21.52 1.92
N GLY A 90 -7.18 20.28 2.23
CA GLY A 90 -8.06 19.15 2.49
C GLY A 90 -7.33 18.07 3.30
N PRO A 91 -8.05 17.05 3.81
CA PRO A 91 -7.46 16.00 4.62
C PRO A 91 -6.47 15.16 3.81
N ARG A 92 -5.25 15.05 4.29
CA ARG A 92 -4.20 14.22 3.69
C ARG A 92 -3.55 13.34 4.74
N VAL A 93 -3.12 12.16 4.31
CA VAL A 93 -2.37 11.25 5.16
C VAL A 93 -1.06 10.89 4.47
N ARG A 94 0.06 11.15 5.14
CA ARG A 94 1.37 10.59 4.76
C ARG A 94 1.52 9.23 5.40
N VAL A 95 1.80 8.22 4.59
CA VAL A 95 2.09 6.87 5.02
C VAL A 95 3.59 6.64 4.88
N THR A 96 4.24 6.40 6.02
CA THR A 96 5.62 5.89 6.08
C THR A 96 5.56 4.36 5.98
N PRO A 97 6.10 3.76 4.91
CA PRO A 97 6.09 2.32 4.73
C PRO A 97 6.83 1.60 5.87
N THR A 98 6.27 0.47 6.30
CA THR A 98 6.87 -0.46 7.28
C THR A 98 7.01 -1.86 6.72
N LYS A 99 6.19 -2.21 5.72
CA LYS A 99 6.28 -3.46 4.97
C LYS A 99 5.73 -3.22 3.56
N VAL A 100 6.42 -3.78 2.59
CA VAL A 100 6.08 -3.65 1.17
C VAL A 100 6.12 -5.02 0.52
N VAL A 101 5.01 -5.43 -0.08
CA VAL A 101 4.88 -6.76 -0.71
C VAL A 101 4.18 -6.65 -2.05
N LEU A 102 4.81 -7.20 -3.08
CA LEU A 102 4.12 -7.60 -4.30
C LEU A 102 3.45 -8.95 -4.04
N HIS A 103 2.15 -9.04 -4.28
CA HIS A 103 1.38 -10.26 -4.03
C HIS A 103 0.59 -10.65 -5.27
N ARG A 104 0.73 -11.89 -5.75
CA ARG A 104 -0.13 -12.43 -6.81
C ARG A 104 -0.83 -13.73 -6.38
N PRO A 105 -2.07 -13.97 -6.83
CA PRO A 105 -2.70 -15.28 -6.73
C PRO A 105 -1.94 -16.29 -7.60
N GLY A 106 -1.67 -17.48 -7.06
CA GLY A 106 -1.07 -18.58 -7.81
C GLY A 106 0.12 -19.21 -7.09
N PRO A 107 0.41 -20.50 -7.35
CA PRO A 107 1.49 -21.21 -6.69
C PRO A 107 2.81 -20.49 -6.92
N SER A 108 3.61 -20.36 -5.86
CA SER A 108 4.97 -19.89 -6.00
C SER A 108 5.72 -20.77 -7.02
N PRO A 109 6.51 -20.19 -7.94
CA PRO A 109 7.37 -20.96 -8.83
C PRO A 109 8.48 -21.71 -8.05
N ASP A 110 8.70 -21.34 -6.78
CA ASP A 110 9.55 -22.07 -5.86
C ASP A 110 8.74 -23.14 -5.10
N PRO A 111 8.97 -24.43 -5.36
CA PRO A 111 8.29 -25.53 -4.64
C PRO A 111 8.66 -25.61 -3.16
N ALA A 112 9.71 -24.92 -2.70
CA ALA A 112 10.08 -24.82 -1.30
C ALA A 112 9.37 -23.66 -0.56
N SER A 113 8.67 -22.77 -1.28
CA SER A 113 7.91 -21.69 -0.66
C SER A 113 6.71 -22.25 0.10
N SER A 114 6.59 -21.89 1.37
CA SER A 114 5.44 -22.28 2.21
C SER A 114 4.17 -21.50 1.89
N CYS A 115 4.22 -20.52 0.97
CA CYS A 115 3.08 -19.70 0.58
C CYS A 115 2.59 -20.14 -0.81
N GLY A 116 1.34 -20.62 -0.88
CA GLY A 116 0.65 -20.90 -2.15
C GLY A 116 0.28 -19.65 -2.95
N ALA A 117 0.66 -18.47 -2.46
CA ALA A 117 0.66 -17.20 -3.18
C ALA A 117 2.11 -16.74 -3.37
N ASP A 118 2.42 -16.13 -4.51
CA ASP A 118 3.76 -15.65 -4.78
C ASP A 118 3.93 -14.22 -4.22
N CYS A 119 4.69 -14.14 -3.13
CA CYS A 119 4.92 -12.92 -2.35
C CYS A 119 6.37 -12.48 -2.51
N VAL A 120 6.59 -11.27 -3.03
CA VAL A 120 7.93 -10.69 -3.19
C VAL A 120 8.05 -9.43 -2.33
N PRO A 121 8.84 -9.47 -1.24
CA PRO A 121 9.13 -8.28 -0.43
C PRO A 121 9.93 -7.25 -1.24
N LEU A 122 9.66 -5.95 -1.03
CA LEU A 122 10.49 -4.85 -1.55
C LEU A 122 11.28 -4.20 -0.40
N ALA A 123 12.49 -3.72 -0.71
CA ALA A 123 13.35 -2.97 0.20
C ALA A 123 13.00 -1.49 0.23
#